data_AF-A0A127ST33-F1
#
_entry.id   AF-A0A127ST33-F1
#
_cell.length_a   1.000
_cell.length_b   1.000
_cell.length_c   1.000
_cell.angle_alpha   90.00
_cell.angle_beta   90.00
_cell.angle_gamma   90.00
#
_symmetry.space_group_name_H-M   'P 1'
#
loop_
_entity.id
_entity.type
_entity.pdbx_description
1 polymer ?
#
loop_
_entity_poly.entity_id
_entity_poly.type
_entity_poly.pdbx_seq_one_letter_code
_entity_poly.pdbx_strand_id
1 'polypeptide(L)'
;MIKLNNLSTDLKHVTVEYLDIVNYEIARENICGYIFLLSRISKNAEPTKKMQMESKIQDLIYYRDNLQIEDKDNIQKVLNTL
;
A
#
# COMPACT_ATOMS: atom_id res chain seq x y z
N MET A 1 3.31 -13.11 -23.38
CA MET A 1 3.34 -11.72 -22.88
C MET A 1 1.89 -11.24 -22.83
N ILE A 2 1.35 -11.01 -21.63
CA ILE A 2 -0.02 -10.51 -21.48
C ILE A 2 -0.06 -9.08 -22.01
N LYS A 3 -0.96 -8.78 -22.95
CA LYS A 3 -1.20 -7.41 -23.40
C LYS A 3 -1.93 -6.66 -22.30
N LEU A 4 -1.20 -5.85 -21.54
CA LEU A 4 -1.70 -5.05 -20.41
C LEU A 4 -2.94 -4.21 -20.77
N ASN A 5 -3.02 -3.76 -22.03
CA ASN A 5 -4.15 -2.97 -22.54
C ASN A 5 -5.50 -3.71 -22.46
N ASN A 6 -5.49 -5.05 -22.42
CA ASN A 6 -6.71 -5.86 -22.35
C ASN A 6 -7.17 -6.12 -20.91
N LEU A 7 -6.33 -5.88 -19.90
CA LEU A 7 -6.68 -6.04 -18.48
C LEU A 7 -7.58 -4.90 -17.97
N SER A 8 -7.53 -3.73 -18.62
CA SER A 8 -8.37 -2.56 -18.26
C SER A 8 -9.85 -2.77 -18.62
N THR A 9 -10.15 -3.65 -19.59
CA THR A 9 -11.51 -3.86 -20.11
C THR A 9 -12.42 -4.75 -19.25
N ASP A 10 -11.87 -5.60 -18.39
CA ASP A 10 -12.64 -6.61 -17.61
C ASP A 10 -12.87 -6.24 -16.14
N LEU A 11 -12.30 -5.14 -15.64
CA LEU A 11 -12.61 -4.57 -14.33
C LEU A 11 -13.91 -3.78 -14.42
N LYS A 12 -15.02 -4.47 -14.14
CA LYS A 12 -16.40 -3.96 -14.18
C LYS A 12 -16.51 -2.51 -13.65
N HIS A 13 -16.90 -1.61 -14.54
CA HIS A 13 -17.35 -0.22 -14.29
C HIS A 13 -16.34 0.86 -13.89
N VAL A 14 -15.04 0.57 -13.82
CA VAL A 14 -14.04 1.62 -13.55
C VAL A 14 -13.04 1.74 -14.69
N THR A 15 -12.97 2.93 -15.29
CA THR A 15 -11.90 3.28 -16.23
C THR A 15 -10.60 3.45 -15.44
N VAL A 16 -9.83 2.36 -15.36
CA VAL A 16 -8.50 2.34 -14.75
C VAL A 16 -7.45 2.61 -15.83
N GLU A 17 -6.74 3.73 -15.70
CA GLU A 17 -5.61 4.05 -16.57
C GLU A 17 -4.36 3.29 -16.14
N TYR A 18 -3.41 3.12 -17.07
CA TYR A 18 -2.12 2.50 -16.76
C TYR A 18 -1.40 3.22 -15.60
N LEU A 19 -1.50 4.55 -15.54
CA LEU A 19 -0.92 5.34 -14.46
C LEU A 19 -1.55 5.00 -13.10
N ASP A 20 -2.86 4.71 -13.05
CA ASP A 20 -3.54 4.30 -11.82
C ASP A 20 -2.97 2.96 -11.31
N ILE A 21 -2.72 2.01 -12.22
CA ILE A 21 -2.09 0.71 -11.89
C ILE A 21 -0.68 0.93 -11.33
N VAL A 22 0.13 1.76 -11.99
CA VAL A 22 1.49 2.05 -11.53
C VAL A 22 1.48 2.71 -10.15
N ASN A 23 0.65 3.73 -9.96
CA ASN A 23 0.54 4.43 -8.68
C ASN A 23 0.04 3.52 -7.56
N TYR A 24 -0.92 2.64 -7.86
CA TYR A 24 -1.43 1.63 -6.93
C TYR A 24 -0.32 0.67 -6.48
N GLU A 25 0.44 0.10 -7.42
CA GLU A 25 1.53 -0.83 -7.09
C GLU A 25 2.65 -0.14 -6.31
N ILE A 26 3.02 1.11 -6.67
CA ILE A 26 3.99 1.89 -5.90
C ILE A 26 3.49 2.14 -4.48
N ALA A 27 2.22 2.53 -4.31
CA ALA A 27 1.66 2.78 -2.98
C ALA A 27 1.66 1.50 -2.11
N ARG A 28 1.32 0.34 -2.68
CA ARG A 28 1.40 -0.94 -1.95
C ARG A 28 2.83 -1.28 -1.55
N GLU A 29 3.79 -1.07 -2.45
CA GLU A 29 5.20 -1.32 -2.16
C GLU A 29 5.75 -0.37 -1.08
N ASN A 30 5.36 0.90 -1.09
CA ASN A 30 5.75 1.86 -0.04
C ASN A 30 5.21 1.42 1.34
N ILE A 31 3.98 0.93 1.41
CA ILE A 31 3.43 0.38 2.66
C ILE A 31 4.21 -0.88 3.09
N CYS A 32 4.50 -1.80 2.17
CA CYS A 32 5.32 -2.99 2.45
C CYS A 32 6.71 -2.62 3.00
N GLY A 33 7.40 -1.68 2.33
CA GLY A 33 8.71 -1.20 2.74
C GLY A 33 8.69 -0.54 4.11
N TYR A 34 7.65 0.25 4.41
CA TYR A 34 7.52 0.89 5.71
C TYR A 34 7.21 -0.12 6.84
N ILE A 35 6.34 -1.11 6.59
CA ILE A 35 6.12 -2.23 7.53
C ILE A 35 7.43 -2.95 7.81
N PHE A 36 8.22 -3.25 6.78
CA PHE A 36 9.51 -3.92 6.93
C PHE A 36 10.48 -3.11 7.80
N LEU A 37 10.57 -1.80 7.55
CA LEU A 37 11.40 -0.88 8.34
C LEU A 37 10.97 -0.88 9.81
N LEU A 38 9.67 -0.66 10.08
CA LEU A 38 9.13 -0.66 11.44
C LEU A 38 9.37 -1.99 12.16
N SER A 39 9.21 -3.11 11.45
CA SER A 39 9.45 -4.45 11.99
C SER A 39 10.93 -4.69 12.35
N ARG A 40 11.88 -4.03 11.67
CA ARG A 40 13.29 -4.08 12.05
C ARG A 40 13.59 -3.22 13.27
N ILE A 41 13.04 -2.01 13.31
CA ILE A 41 13.26 -1.06 14.41
C ILE A 41 12.63 -1.61 15.70
N SER A 42 11.43 -2.19 15.63
CA SER A 42 10.69 -2.68 16.80
C SER A 42 11.42 -3.78 17.57
N LYS A 43 12.31 -4.55 16.91
CA LYS A 43 13.10 -5.62 17.56
C LYS A 43 13.96 -5.12 18.71
N ASN A 44 14.46 -3.89 18.59
CA ASN A 44 15.38 -3.28 19.56
C ASN A 44 14.72 -2.12 20.32
N ALA A 45 13.41 -1.93 20.17
CA ALA A 45 12.69 -0.85 20.82
C ALA A 45 12.28 -1.21 22.25
N GLU A 46 12.25 -0.21 23.14
CA GLU A 46 11.68 -0.32 24.47
C GLU A 46 10.22 -0.84 24.42
N PRO A 47 9.75 -1.61 25.42
CA PRO A 47 8.46 -2.30 25.36
C PRO A 47 7.27 -1.42 24.95
N THR A 48 7.16 -0.22 25.51
CA THR A 48 6.08 0.73 25.18
C THR A 48 6.15 1.21 23.73
N LYS A 49 7.35 1.51 23.23
CA LYS A 49 7.56 1.92 21.83
C LYS A 49 7.32 0.76 20.87
N LYS A 50 7.72 -0.45 21.27
CA LYS A 50 7.48 -1.68 20.52
C LYS A 50 5.98 -1.93 20.34
N MET A 51 5.18 -1.83 21.41
CA MET A 51 3.72 -1.96 21.31
C MET A 51 3.10 -0.93 20.36
N GLN A 52 3.54 0.33 20.41
CA GLN A 52 3.08 1.38 19.50
C GLN A 52 3.44 1.08 18.05
N MET A 53 4.67 0.61 17.80
CA MET A 53 5.13 0.22 16.47
C MET A 53 4.35 -0.99 15.94
N GLU A 54 4.09 -1.99 16.78
CA GLU A 54 3.31 -3.17 16.42
C GLU A 54 1.86 -2.81 16.08
N SER A 55 1.22 -1.93 16.86
CA SER A 55 -0.10 -1.39 16.53
C SER A 55 -0.10 -0.70 15.17
N LYS A 56 0.89 0.17 14.92
CA LYS A 56 1.02 0.87 13.63
C LYS A 56 1.26 -0.11 12.46
N ILE A 57 2.02 -1.18 12.69
CA ILE A 57 2.22 -2.24 11.69
C ILE A 57 0.88 -2.91 11.35
N GLN A 58 0.04 -3.22 12.34
CA GLN A 58 -1.28 -3.81 12.08
C GLN A 58 -2.18 -2.88 11.26
N ASP A 59 -2.19 -1.59 11.58
CA ASP A 59 -2.94 -0.60 10.80
C ASP A 59 -2.45 -0.56 9.34
N LEU A 60 -1.14 -0.56 9.12
CA LEU A 60 -0.55 -0.57 7.77
C LEU A 60 -0.85 -1.87 7.00
N ILE A 61 -0.85 -3.02 7.69
CA ILE A 61 -1.28 -4.30 7.09
C ILE A 61 -2.74 -4.19 6.64
N TYR A 62 -3.61 -3.70 7.53
CA TYR A 62 -5.02 -3.50 7.19
C TYR A 62 -5.20 -2.59 5.98
N TYR A 63 -4.50 -1.45 5.92
CA TYR A 63 -4.56 -0.57 4.76
C TYR A 63 -4.08 -1.25 3.48
N ARG A 64 -2.96 -1.97 3.51
CA ARG A 64 -2.39 -2.64 2.33
C ARG A 64 -3.27 -3.78 1.80
N ASP A 65 -4.00 -4.46 2.69
CA ASP A 65 -4.88 -5.57 2.35
C ASP A 65 -6.23 -5.08 1.81
N ASN A 66 -6.65 -3.86 2.16
CA ASN A 66 -7.93 -3.27 1.75
C ASN A 66 -7.79 -2.16 0.70
N LEU A 67 -6.58 -1.69 0.38
CA LEU A 67 -6.36 -0.66 -0.64
C LEU A 67 -6.79 -1.20 -2.01
N GLN A 68 -7.75 -0.53 -2.63
CA GLN A 68 -8.19 -0.85 -3.99
C GLN A 68 -7.62 0.15 -4.99
N ILE A 69 -7.54 -0.23 -6.26
CA ILE A 69 -7.00 0.64 -7.32
C ILE A 69 -7.91 1.84 -7.60
N GLU A 70 -9.18 1.70 -7.25
CA GLU A 70 -10.22 2.72 -7.30
C GLU A 70 -10.01 3.82 -6.24
N ASP A 71 -9.29 3.54 -5.14
CA ASP A 71 -9.07 4.46 -4.02
C ASP A 71 -7.97 5.51 -4.32
N LYS A 72 -8.12 6.23 -5.43
CA LYS A 72 -7.12 7.19 -5.96
C LYS A 72 -6.65 8.21 -4.91
N ASP A 73 -7.55 8.70 -4.08
CA ASP A 73 -7.22 9.65 -3.01
C ASP A 73 -6.31 9.03 -1.94
N ASN A 74 -6.55 7.79 -1.55
CA ASN A 74 -5.74 7.10 -0.55
C ASN A 74 -4.39 6.66 -1.14
N ILE A 75 -4.38 6.21 -2.39
CA ILE A 75 -3.14 5.95 -3.15
C ILE A 75 -2.28 7.22 -3.16
N GLN A 76 -2.84 8.37 -3.53
CA GLN A 76 -2.08 9.62 -3.58
C GLN A 76 -1.60 10.07 -2.20
N LYS A 77 -2.39 9.88 -1.14
CA LYS A 77 -1.95 10.14 0.24
C LYS A 77 -0.76 9.29 0.61
N VAL A 78 -0.78 8.00 0.29
CA VAL A 78 0.35 7.09 0.53
C VAL A 78 1.59 7.57 -0.21
N LEU A 79 1.47 7.87 -1.50
CA LEU A 79 2.59 8.37 -2.33
C LEU A 79 3.19 9.68 -1.83
N ASN A 80 2.38 10.55 -1.22
CA ASN A 80 2.85 11.84 -0.68
C ASN A 80 3.44 11.73 0.73
N THR A 81 3.17 10.64 1.45
CA THR A 81 3.50 10.50 2.88
C THR A 81 4.61 9.49 3.14
N LEU A 82 4.66 8.42 2.35
CA LEU A 82 5.61 7.31 2.48
C LEU A 82 6.55 7.30 1.28
#